data_AF-A0A357KQB3-F1
#
_entry.id   AF-A0A357KQB3-F1
#
_cell.length_a   1.000
_cell.length_b   1.000
_cell.length_c   1.000
_cell.angle_alpha   90.00
_cell.angle_beta   90.00
_cell.angle_gamma   90.00
#
_symmetry.space_group_name_H-M   'P 1'
#
loop_
_entity.id
_entity.type
_entity.pdbx_description
1 polymer ?
#
loop_
_entity_poly.entity_id
_entity_poly.type
_entity_poly.pdbx_seq_one_letter_code
_entity_poly.pdbx_strand_id
1 'polypeptide(L)'
;MFVRISTVMGLILFSGALTAASNTPQCYEFFSQPEKASPVELLQIADSCPVEELSELYQNRAAHVQLLNESLTLATQFQPRDDFDRHMESYRIYIALIESFSVHFKGSLAELITELNNGYQNAMELARLRLKGYEKRAEWLEWYKALKKN
;
A
#
# COMPACT_ATOMS: atom_id res chain seq x y z
N MET A 1 48.84 12.64 -55.02
CA MET A 1 49.39 11.38 -54.46
C MET A 1 49.18 11.44 -52.94
N PHE A 2 48.75 10.33 -52.32
CA PHE A 2 48.32 10.13 -50.91
C PHE A 2 46.93 10.70 -50.56
N VAL A 3 45.83 9.94 -50.45
CA VAL A 3 45.44 8.68 -49.76
C VAL A 3 44.88 8.91 -48.34
N ARG A 4 43.57 8.61 -48.26
CA ARG A 4 42.60 8.33 -47.18
C ARG A 4 43.08 8.13 -45.73
N ILE A 5 42.30 8.69 -44.81
CA ILE A 5 41.96 8.15 -43.47
C ILE A 5 40.47 8.51 -43.22
N SER A 6 39.53 7.59 -43.42
CA SER A 6 38.92 6.66 -42.43
C SER A 6 38.20 7.34 -41.26
N THR A 7 36.87 7.42 -41.41
CA THR A 7 35.80 7.05 -40.45
C THR A 7 35.99 7.37 -38.96
N VAL A 8 35.16 8.26 -38.40
CA VAL A 8 34.45 7.98 -37.14
C VAL A 8 33.01 8.47 -37.25
N MET A 9 32.14 7.47 -37.16
CA MET A 9 30.69 7.51 -36.99
C MET A 9 30.35 8.14 -35.63
N GLY A 10 29.49 9.16 -35.62
CA GLY A 10 29.06 9.84 -34.40
C GLY A 10 27.60 10.27 -34.49
N LEU A 11 26.72 9.30 -34.77
CA LEU A 11 25.28 9.47 -34.72
C LEU A 11 24.82 9.01 -33.34
N ILE A 12 24.53 9.95 -32.44
CA ILE A 12 23.65 9.68 -31.30
C ILE A 12 22.66 10.85 -31.20
N LEU A 13 21.54 10.63 -31.88
CA LEU A 13 20.23 11.18 -31.54
C LEU A 13 19.85 10.61 -30.17
N PHE A 14 19.66 11.46 -29.17
CA PHE A 14 18.74 11.16 -28.08
C PHE A 14 17.73 12.29 -27.98
N SER A 15 16.70 12.15 -28.81
CA SER A 15 15.38 12.71 -28.55
C SER A 15 14.87 12.08 -27.25
N GLY A 16 15.22 12.66 -26.11
CA GLY A 16 14.58 12.37 -24.84
C GLY A 16 13.19 13.00 -24.83
N ALA A 17 12.26 12.44 -25.61
CA ALA A 17 10.86 12.67 -25.38
C ALA A 17 10.53 12.04 -24.01
N LEU A 18 10.45 12.88 -22.98
CA LEU A 18 9.71 12.57 -21.76
C LEU A 18 8.26 12.36 -22.17
N THR A 19 7.93 11.16 -22.64
CA THR A 19 6.55 10.72 -22.66
C THR A 19 6.18 10.47 -21.21
N ALA A 20 5.67 11.51 -20.55
CA ALA A 20 4.75 11.36 -19.43
C ALA A 20 3.53 10.62 -19.98
N ALA A 21 3.65 9.29 -20.07
CA ALA A 21 2.50 8.43 -20.28
C ALA A 21 1.68 8.54 -18.99
N SER A 22 0.68 9.41 -18.99
CA SER A 22 -0.42 9.40 -18.03
C SER A 22 -1.20 8.10 -18.24
N ASN A 23 -0.63 6.98 -17.80
CA ASN A 23 -1.31 5.70 -17.72
C ASN A 23 -2.13 5.72 -16.43
N THR A 24 -3.20 6.50 -16.43
CA THR A 24 -4.24 6.55 -15.39
C THR A 24 -5.24 5.37 -15.34
N PRO A 25 -5.23 4.30 -16.18
CA PRO A 25 -6.16 3.18 -16.00
C PRO A 25 -6.03 2.49 -14.64
N GLN A 26 -4.80 2.43 -14.11
CA GLN A 26 -4.50 1.67 -12.89
C GLN A 26 -5.16 2.26 -11.64
N CYS A 27 -5.43 3.57 -11.61
CA CYS A 27 -6.03 4.23 -10.45
C CYS A 27 -7.46 3.72 -10.15
N TYR A 28 -8.21 3.34 -11.19
CA TYR A 28 -9.60 2.87 -11.05
C TYR A 28 -9.71 1.34 -11.00
N GLU A 29 -8.57 0.64 -11.08
CA GLU A 29 -8.44 -0.82 -11.08
C GLU A 29 -8.06 -1.37 -9.69
N PHE A 30 -8.62 -0.77 -8.63
CA PHE A 30 -8.20 -1.05 -7.25
C PHE A 30 -8.67 -2.41 -6.71
N PHE A 31 -9.67 -3.06 -7.32
CA PHE A 31 -10.04 -4.45 -6.99
C PHE A 31 -9.32 -5.49 -7.85
N SER A 32 -8.71 -5.08 -8.96
CA SER A 32 -8.07 -5.95 -9.94
C SER A 32 -6.55 -6.05 -9.78
N GLN A 33 -5.96 -5.34 -8.81
CA GLN A 33 -4.56 -5.50 -8.41
C GLN A 33 -4.46 -6.18 -7.04
N PRO A 34 -4.44 -7.53 -6.98
CA PRO A 34 -4.54 -8.27 -5.74
C PRO A 34 -3.15 -8.60 -5.22
N GLU A 35 -2.87 -8.24 -3.96
CA GLU A 35 -1.87 -8.79 -3.02
C GLU A 35 -0.38 -8.84 -3.44
N LYS A 36 -0.04 -8.68 -4.71
CA LYS A 36 1.31 -8.92 -5.27
C LYS A 36 2.05 -7.65 -5.66
N ALA A 37 1.37 -6.51 -5.68
CA ALA A 37 2.03 -5.24 -5.94
C ALA A 37 2.97 -4.91 -4.79
N SER A 38 4.20 -4.54 -5.12
CA SER A 38 5.18 -4.06 -4.16
C SER A 38 4.74 -2.70 -3.58
N PRO A 39 5.23 -2.32 -2.38
CA PRO A 39 4.97 -0.99 -1.83
C PRO A 39 5.34 0.15 -2.80
N VAL A 40 6.41 -0.04 -3.58
CA VAL A 40 6.88 0.96 -4.55
C VAL A 40 5.87 1.13 -5.69
N GLU A 41 5.36 0.04 -6.26
CA GLU A 41 4.34 0.10 -7.32
C GLU A 41 3.04 0.74 -6.81
N LEU A 42 2.62 0.40 -5.59
CA LEU A 42 1.44 1.00 -4.96
C LEU A 42 1.59 2.52 -4.77
N LEU A 43 2.77 2.98 -4.32
CA LEU A 43 3.07 4.41 -4.19
C LEU A 43 3.09 5.11 -5.55
N GLN A 44 3.64 4.48 -6.59
CA GLN A 44 3.62 5.04 -7.95
C GLN A 44 2.20 5.20 -8.48
N ILE A 45 1.31 4.23 -8.22
CA ILE A 45 -0.10 4.34 -8.58
C ILE A 45 -0.73 5.50 -7.79
N ALA A 46 -0.48 5.60 -6.49
CA ALA A 46 -0.97 6.68 -5.65
C ALA A 46 -0.57 8.07 -6.17
N ASP A 47 0.71 8.24 -6.54
CA ASP A 47 1.24 9.51 -7.06
C ASP A 47 0.62 9.89 -8.42
N SER A 48 0.19 8.90 -9.20
CA SER A 48 -0.46 9.10 -10.50
C SER A 48 -1.98 9.30 -10.42
N CYS A 49 -2.59 9.05 -9.25
CA CYS A 49 -4.03 9.12 -9.05
C CYS A 49 -4.51 10.57 -8.92
N PRO A 50 -5.47 11.03 -9.75
CA PRO A 50 -6.05 12.37 -9.63
C PRO A 50 -7.11 12.49 -8.53
N VAL A 51 -7.59 11.36 -7.98
CA VAL A 51 -8.59 11.31 -6.92
C VAL A 51 -7.87 11.07 -5.59
N GLU A 52 -8.01 12.01 -4.66
CA GLU A 52 -7.29 12.03 -3.39
C GLU A 52 -7.57 10.77 -2.55
N GLU A 53 -8.84 10.37 -2.44
CA GLU A 53 -9.25 9.23 -1.62
C GLU A 53 -8.71 7.89 -2.18
N LEU A 54 -8.62 7.78 -3.51
CA LEU A 54 -7.99 6.62 -4.15
C LEU A 54 -6.48 6.63 -3.96
N SER A 55 -5.84 7.80 -4.10
CA SER A 55 -4.40 7.95 -3.81
C SER A 55 -4.09 7.50 -2.38
N GLU A 56 -4.89 7.95 -1.41
CA GLU A 56 -4.78 7.55 -0.02
C GLU A 56 -4.96 6.04 0.18
N LEU A 57 -5.91 5.41 -0.53
CA LEU A 57 -6.11 3.96 -0.46
C LEU A 57 -4.88 3.19 -0.93
N TYR A 58 -4.24 3.62 -2.02
CA TYR A 58 -3.01 3.01 -2.49
C TYR A 58 -1.83 3.26 -1.53
N GLN A 59 -1.74 4.43 -0.90
CA GLN A 59 -0.73 4.70 0.15
C GLN A 59 -0.94 3.79 1.37
N ASN A 60 -2.18 3.65 1.83
CA ASN A 60 -2.55 2.78 2.95
C ASN A 60 -2.21 1.31 2.66
N ARG A 61 -2.48 0.85 1.44
CA ARG A 61 -2.07 -0.49 0.97
C ARG A 61 -0.56 -0.65 0.93
N ALA A 62 0.17 0.35 0.43
CA ALA A 62 1.64 0.32 0.41
C ALA A 62 2.22 0.19 1.82
N ALA A 63 1.69 0.99 2.77
CA ALA A 63 2.09 0.95 4.17
C ALA A 63 1.79 -0.41 4.83
N HIS A 64 0.62 -1.00 4.53
CA HIS A 64 0.28 -2.35 4.97
C HIS A 64 1.31 -3.38 4.49
N VAL A 65 1.59 -3.43 3.18
CA VAL A 65 2.56 -4.38 2.62
C VAL A 65 3.96 -4.16 3.21
N GLN A 66 4.38 -2.91 3.39
CA GLN A 66 5.66 -2.59 4.01
C GLN A 66 5.73 -3.13 5.45
N LEU A 67 4.71 -2.87 6.26
CA LEU A 67 4.67 -3.34 7.65
C LEU A 67 4.70 -4.87 7.75
N LEU A 68 4.03 -5.57 6.81
CA LEU A 68 4.11 -7.04 6.72
C LEU A 68 5.52 -7.51 6.39
N ASN A 69 6.20 -6.88 5.42
CA ASN A 69 7.57 -7.23 5.05
C ASN A 69 8.56 -6.97 6.19
N GLU A 70 8.41 -5.85 6.90
CA GLU A 70 9.20 -5.53 8.09
C GLU A 70 8.97 -6.56 9.20
N SER A 71 7.72 -6.96 9.44
CA SER A 71 7.40 -7.96 10.47
C SER A 71 7.98 -9.34 10.17
N LEU A 72 7.93 -9.78 8.91
CA LEU A 72 8.56 -11.04 8.48
C LEU A 72 10.09 -10.99 8.65
N THR A 73 10.70 -9.85 8.33
CA THR A 73 12.14 -9.64 8.53
C THR A 73 12.49 -9.72 10.02
N LEU A 74 11.70 -9.09 10.89
CA LEU A 74 11.90 -9.17 12.34
C LEU A 74 11.74 -10.62 12.85
N ALA A 75 10.70 -11.33 12.42
CA ALA A 75 10.45 -12.71 12.83
C ALA A 75 11.58 -13.68 12.43
N THR A 76 12.21 -13.45 11.28
CA THR A 76 13.35 -14.27 10.82
C THR A 76 14.67 -13.93 11.53
N GLN A 77 14.85 -12.69 11.97
CA GLN A 77 16.09 -12.22 12.62
C GLN A 77 16.07 -12.38 14.14
N PHE A 78 14.90 -12.26 14.75
CA PHE A 78 14.70 -12.33 16.19
C PHE A 78 13.52 -13.26 16.37
N GLN A 79 13.70 -14.43 17.00
CA GLN A 79 12.58 -15.31 17.38
C GLN A 79 11.54 -14.44 18.12
N PRO A 80 10.46 -14.04 17.46
CA PRO A 80 9.57 -13.07 18.03
C PRO A 80 8.80 -13.80 19.14
N ARG A 81 8.38 -13.06 20.15
CA ARG A 81 7.47 -13.61 21.15
C ARG A 81 6.16 -14.00 20.46
N ASP A 82 5.50 -15.05 20.95
CA ASP A 82 4.22 -15.55 20.39
C ASP A 82 3.14 -14.45 20.24
N ASP A 83 3.22 -13.39 21.05
CA ASP A 83 2.31 -12.24 20.98
C ASP A 83 2.48 -11.43 19.69
N PHE A 84 3.71 -11.19 19.24
CA PHE A 84 4.03 -10.45 18.02
C PHE A 84 3.42 -11.12 16.79
N ASP A 85 3.65 -12.43 16.61
CA ASP A 85 3.13 -13.18 15.46
C ASP A 85 1.60 -13.17 15.46
N ARG A 86 0.98 -13.34 16.63
CA ARG A 86 -0.48 -13.28 16.78
C ARG A 86 -1.04 -11.90 16.41
N HIS A 87 -0.38 -10.82 16.83
CA HIS A 87 -0.84 -9.45 16.53
C HIS A 87 -0.70 -9.12 15.05
N MET A 88 0.41 -9.51 14.42
CA MET A 88 0.64 -9.32 12.99
C MET A 88 -0.33 -10.14 12.14
N GLU A 89 -0.63 -11.37 12.55
CA GLU A 89 -1.61 -12.21 11.87
C GLU A 89 -3.04 -11.66 12.03
N SER A 90 -3.38 -11.17 13.23
CA SER A 90 -4.68 -10.50 13.45
C SER A 90 -4.84 -9.27 12.55
N TYR A 91 -3.77 -8.51 12.36
CA TYR A 91 -3.75 -7.35 11.47
C TYR A 91 -3.94 -7.74 9.99
N ARG A 92 -3.23 -8.78 9.52
CA ARG A 92 -3.42 -9.34 8.16
C ARG A 92 -4.85 -9.77 7.90
N ILE A 93 -5.40 -10.58 8.82
CA ILE A 93 -6.76 -11.12 8.71
C ILE A 93 -7.77 -9.98 8.68
N TYR A 94 -7.61 -8.96 9.53
CA TYR A 94 -8.54 -7.83 9.57
C TYR A 94 -8.57 -7.04 8.26
N ILE A 95 -7.42 -6.73 7.67
CA ILE A 95 -7.34 -6.08 6.36
C ILE A 95 -7.95 -6.95 5.27
N ALA A 96 -7.59 -8.23 5.20
CA ALA A 96 -8.14 -9.16 4.21
C ALA A 96 -9.66 -9.30 4.31
N LEU A 97 -10.22 -9.30 5.53
CA LEU A 97 -11.66 -9.30 5.75
C LEU A 97 -12.31 -8.02 5.23
N ILE A 98 -11.75 -6.85 5.54
CA ILE A 98 -12.27 -5.57 5.04
C ILE A 98 -12.26 -5.53 3.52
N GLU A 99 -11.16 -5.93 2.90
CA GLU A 99 -11.05 -5.95 1.43
C GLU A 99 -11.98 -6.99 0.80
N SER A 100 -12.13 -8.19 1.37
CA SER A 100 -13.04 -9.21 0.82
C SER A 100 -14.51 -8.81 0.92
N PHE A 101 -14.94 -8.17 2.02
CA PHE A 101 -16.31 -7.68 2.16
C PHE A 101 -16.62 -6.45 1.30
N SER A 102 -15.61 -5.69 0.91
CA SER A 102 -15.77 -4.51 0.06
C SER A 102 -16.38 -4.83 -1.31
N VAL A 103 -16.17 -6.05 -1.82
CA VAL A 103 -16.78 -6.56 -3.07
C VAL A 103 -18.31 -6.60 -2.99
N HIS A 104 -18.87 -6.75 -1.79
CA HIS A 104 -20.31 -6.82 -1.55
C HIS A 104 -20.89 -5.51 -1.00
N PHE A 105 -20.10 -4.43 -0.99
CA PHE A 105 -20.57 -3.14 -0.50
C PHE A 105 -21.69 -2.59 -1.39
N LYS A 106 -22.78 -2.14 -0.75
CA LYS A 106 -24.00 -1.68 -1.44
C LYS A 106 -24.12 -0.16 -1.54
N GLY A 107 -23.19 0.59 -0.95
CA GLY A 107 -23.14 2.05 -1.06
C GLY A 107 -22.43 2.51 -2.32
N SER A 108 -22.21 3.83 -2.41
CA SER A 108 -21.44 4.45 -3.48
C SER A 108 -19.95 4.07 -3.42
N LEU A 109 -19.26 4.20 -4.55
CA LEU A 109 -17.81 3.98 -4.63
C LEU A 109 -17.03 4.90 -3.66
N ALA A 110 -17.47 6.16 -3.50
CA ALA A 110 -16.82 7.10 -2.59
C ALA A 110 -16.95 6.66 -1.12
N GLU A 111 -18.13 6.20 -0.71
CA GLU A 111 -18.36 5.64 0.63
C GLU A 111 -17.50 4.38 0.85
N LEU A 112 -17.38 3.53 -0.17
CA LEU A 112 -16.54 2.34 -0.10
C LEU A 112 -15.06 2.66 0.13
N ILE A 113 -14.51 3.58 -0.68
CA ILE A 113 -13.12 4.02 -0.55
C ILE A 113 -12.88 4.63 0.83
N THR A 114 -13.83 5.45 1.32
CA THR A 114 -13.77 6.04 2.66
C THR A 114 -13.74 4.98 3.75
N GLU A 115 -14.61 3.97 3.68
CA GLU A 115 -14.63 2.86 4.65
C GLU A 115 -13.34 2.03 4.58
N LEU A 116 -12.80 1.78 3.39
CA LEU A 116 -11.52 1.09 3.21
C LEU A 116 -10.37 1.88 3.85
N ASN A 117 -10.24 3.17 3.56
CA ASN A 117 -9.20 4.04 4.16
C ASN A 117 -9.30 4.06 5.68
N ASN A 118 -10.51 4.25 6.22
CA ASN A 118 -10.74 4.19 7.65
C ASN A 118 -10.35 2.82 8.23
N GLY A 119 -10.69 1.73 7.55
CA GLY A 119 -10.31 0.37 7.90
C GLY A 119 -8.79 0.20 8.02
N TYR A 120 -8.06 0.62 6.99
CA TYR A 120 -6.60 0.59 6.96
C TYR A 120 -5.97 1.40 8.08
N GLN A 121 -6.33 2.68 8.20
CA GLN A 121 -5.79 3.57 9.23
C GLN A 121 -6.03 3.00 10.64
N ASN A 122 -7.23 2.46 10.88
CA ASN A 122 -7.58 1.85 12.16
C ASN A 122 -6.71 0.64 12.48
N ALA A 123 -6.59 -0.26 11.52
CA ALA A 123 -5.81 -1.48 11.66
C ALA A 123 -4.31 -1.17 11.86
N MET A 124 -3.77 -0.23 11.08
CA MET A 124 -2.38 0.21 11.18
C MET A 124 -2.07 0.84 12.53
N GLU A 125 -2.94 1.71 13.04
CA GLU A 125 -2.72 2.33 14.35
C GLU A 125 -2.72 1.28 15.48
N LEU A 126 -3.62 0.30 15.41
CA LEU A 126 -3.65 -0.80 16.36
C LEU A 126 -2.40 -1.67 16.28
N ALA A 127 -2.00 -2.07 15.07
CA ALA A 127 -0.76 -2.82 14.85
C ALA A 127 0.44 -2.06 15.40
N ARG A 128 0.56 -0.76 15.11
CA ARG A 128 1.64 0.11 15.60
C ARG A 128 1.67 0.21 17.12
N LEU A 129 0.51 0.34 17.79
CA LEU A 129 0.44 0.38 19.25
C LEU A 129 0.89 -0.95 19.86
N ARG A 130 0.44 -2.08 19.30
CA ARG A 130 0.78 -3.43 19.75
C ARG A 130 2.25 -3.74 19.55
N LEU A 131 2.81 -3.40 18.38
CA LEU A 131 4.24 -3.51 18.08
C LEU A 131 5.12 -2.72 19.05
N LYS A 132 4.63 -1.60 19.57
CA LYS A 132 5.31 -0.78 20.59
C LYS A 132 5.07 -1.27 22.03
N GLY A 133 4.31 -2.35 22.23
CA GLY A 133 3.96 -2.89 23.54
C GLY A 133 2.88 -2.12 24.29
N TYR A 134 2.12 -1.24 23.61
CA TYR A 134 1.06 -0.43 24.22
C TYR A 134 -0.32 -1.12 24.20
N GLU A 135 -0.42 -2.37 24.69
CA GLU A 135 -1.63 -3.21 24.55
C GLU A 135 -2.89 -2.52 25.12
N LYS A 136 -2.82 -2.03 26.37
CA LYS A 136 -3.94 -1.33 27.01
C LYS A 136 -4.45 -0.13 26.22
N ARG A 137 -3.55 0.55 25.49
CA ARG A 137 -3.93 1.70 24.65
C ARG A 137 -4.60 1.24 23.37
N ALA A 138 -4.15 0.12 22.80
CA ALA A 138 -4.81 -0.51 21.66
C ALA A 138 -6.22 -0.99 22.04
N GLU A 139 -6.38 -1.68 23.17
CA GLU A 139 -7.68 -2.13 23.70
C GLU A 139 -8.64 -0.94 23.93
N TRP A 140 -8.14 0.13 24.57
CA TRP A 140 -8.95 1.33 24.78
C TRP A 140 -9.39 1.98 23.47
N LEU A 141 -8.51 2.00 22.45
CA LEU A 141 -8.83 2.53 21.13
C LEU A 141 -9.90 1.70 20.42
N GLU A 142 -9.80 0.37 20.49
CA GLU A 142 -10.83 -0.56 19.96
C GLU A 142 -12.18 -0.32 20.63
N TRP A 143 -12.21 -0.25 21.96
CA TRP A 143 -13.42 0.01 22.73
C TRP A 143 -14.04 1.38 22.40
N TYR A 144 -13.23 2.44 22.37
CA TYR A 144 -13.69 3.79 22.05
C TYR A 144 -14.32 3.87 20.66
N LYS A 145 -13.72 3.20 19.67
CA LYS A 145 -14.25 3.15 18.29
C LYS A 145 -15.54 2.34 18.21
N ALA A 146 -15.65 1.24 18.96
CA ALA A 146 -16.87 0.43 19.02
C ALA A 146 -18.06 1.25 19.58
N LEU A 147 -17.81 2.11 20.56
CA LEU A 147 -18.84 2.99 21.12
C LEU A 147 -19.31 4.08 20.16
N LYS A 148 -18.42 4.61 19.32
CA LYS A 148 -18.76 5.70 18.38
C LYS A 148 -19.56 5.24 17.16
N LYS A 149 -19.60 3.92 16.90
CA LYS A 149 -20.33 3.33 15.77
C LYS A 149 -21.79 2.95 16.11
N ASN A 150 -22.18 3.05 17.38
CA ASN A 150 -23.55 2.87 17.88
C ASN A 150 -24.17 4.22 18.24
#